data_AF-A0A975D4R2-F1
#
_entry.id   AF-A0A975D4R2-F1
#
_cell.length_a   1.000
_cell.length_b   1.000
_cell.length_c   1.000
_cell.angle_alpha   90.00
_cell.angle_beta   90.00
_cell.angle_gamma   90.00
#
_symmetry.space_group_name_H-M   'P 1'
#
loop_
_entity.id
_entity.type
_entity.pdbx_description
1 polymer ?
#
loop_
_entity_poly.entity_id
_entity_poly.type
_entity_poly.pdbx_seq_one_letter_code
_entity_poly.pdbx_strand_id
1 'polypeptide(L)'
;MIARVRRIAGQVGAVERSIQAEAGCSETLHLVAAVRGAVAGLMDELVEEHLREHVAAEGLSDEERKAGADELSTVLRRHFR
;
A
#
# COMPACT_ATOMS: atom_id res chain seq x y z
N MET A 1 8.93 -7.30 -1.74
CA MET A 1 7.94 -6.75 -0.80
C MET A 1 8.43 -6.54 0.64
N ILE A 2 8.96 -7.54 1.35
CA ILE A 2 9.29 -7.45 2.79
C ILE A 2 10.23 -6.27 3.16
N ALA A 3 11.21 -5.94 2.31
CA ALA A 3 12.10 -4.80 2.55
C ALA A 3 11.36 -3.45 2.56
N ARG A 4 10.33 -3.28 1.73
CA ARG A 4 9.48 -2.07 1.73
C ARG A 4 8.65 -1.99 3.01
N VAL A 5 8.04 -3.11 3.43
CA VAL A 5 7.27 -3.18 4.67
C VAL A 5 8.14 -2.80 5.88
N ARG A 6 9.36 -3.33 5.97
CA ARG A 6 10.32 -2.97 7.03
C ARG A 6 10.68 -1.48 7.00
N ARG A 7 10.83 -0.88 5.81
CA ARG A 7 11.09 0.55 5.66
C ARG A 7 9.92 1.40 6.16
N ILE A 8 8.69 1.05 5.79
CA ILE A 8 7.47 1.72 6.24
C ILE A 8 7.34 1.63 7.76
N ALA A 9 7.58 0.46 8.35
CA ALA A 9 7.57 0.28 9.80
C ALA A 9 8.58 1.22 10.50
N GLY A 10 9.78 1.38 9.93
CA GLY A 10 10.77 2.33 10.43
C GLY A 10 10.32 3.80 10.35
N GLN A 11 9.60 4.17 9.27
CA GLN A 11 9.02 5.51 9.12
C GLN A 11 7.88 5.77 10.12
N VAL A 12 7.02 4.77 10.37
CA VAL A 12 5.98 4.86 11.40
C VAL A 12 6.60 5.02 12.79
N GLY A 13 7.66 4.27 13.10
CA GLY A 13 8.41 4.47 14.34
C GLY A 13 9.06 5.85 14.44
N ALA A 14 9.42 6.49 13.31
CA ALA A 14 9.91 7.87 13.33
C ALA A 14 8.81 8.87 13.66
N VAL A 15 7.58 8.65 13.16
CA VAL A 15 6.40 9.46 13.54
C VAL A 15 6.14 9.35 15.03
N GLU A 16 6.15 8.13 15.59
CA GLU A 16 5.96 7.91 17.03
C GLU A 16 6.99 8.68 17.87
N ARG A 17 8.28 8.55 17.54
CA ARG A 17 9.35 9.28 18.25
C ARG A 17 9.20 10.79 18.15
N SER A 18 8.79 11.30 16.98
CA SER A 18 8.57 12.72 16.74
C SER A 18 7.43 13.26 17.62
N ILE A 19 6.33 12.52 17.77
CA ILE A 19 5.21 12.88 18.66
C ILE A 19 5.64 12.82 20.12
N GLN A 20 6.33 11.75 20.54
CA GLN A 20 6.80 11.59 21.93
C GLN A 20 7.80 12.68 22.34
N ALA A 21 8.61 13.16 21.40
CA ALA A 21 9.57 14.24 21.63
C ALA A 21 8.94 15.65 21.53
N GLU A 22 7.62 15.76 21.35
CA GLU A 22 6.90 17.03 21.15
C GLU A 22 7.54 17.88 20.01
N ALA A 23 7.99 17.21 18.95
CA ALA A 23 8.60 17.87 17.80
C ALA A 23 7.63 18.83 17.11
N GLY A 24 8.17 19.78 16.36
CA GLY A 24 7.37 20.80 15.68
C GLY A 24 6.38 20.17 14.68
N CYS A 25 5.15 20.69 14.63
CA CYS A 25 4.09 20.12 13.79
C CYS A 25 4.49 19.95 12.32
N SER A 26 5.29 20.86 11.77
CA SER A 26 5.77 20.75 10.38
C SER A 26 6.65 19.52 10.15
N GLU A 27 7.49 19.15 11.12
CA GLU A 27 8.36 17.98 11.03
C GLU A 27 7.53 16.69 11.06
N THR A 28 6.62 16.59 12.02
CA THR A 28 5.69 15.46 12.15
C THR A 28 4.84 15.30 10.89
N LEU A 29 4.35 16.40 10.31
CA LEU A 29 3.59 16.39 9.06
C LEU A 29 4.40 15.84 7.88
N HIS A 30 5.69 16.21 7.76
CA HIS A 30 6.56 15.66 6.71
C HIS A 30 6.80 14.17 6.88
N LEU A 31 6.99 13.69 8.12
CA LEU A 31 7.13 12.25 8.41
C LEU A 31 5.87 11.47 8.03
N VAL A 32 4.70 11.98 8.42
CA VAL A 32 3.40 11.36 8.06
C VAL A 32 3.19 11.38 6.53
N ALA A 33 3.53 12.48 5.85
CA ALA A 33 3.45 12.54 4.39
C ALA A 33 4.37 11.51 3.72
N ALA A 34 5.58 11.29 4.24
CA ALA A 34 6.50 10.27 3.75
C ALA A 34 5.95 8.84 3.95
N VAL A 35 5.36 8.55 5.11
CA VAL A 35 4.66 7.27 5.37
C VAL A 35 3.53 7.07 4.37
N ARG A 36 2.69 8.08 4.16
CA ARG A 36 1.57 8.01 3.21
C ARG A 36 2.06 7.68 1.80
N GLY A 37 3.11 8.35 1.32
CA GLY A 37 3.69 8.08 0.00
C GLY A 37 4.28 6.68 -0.11
N ALA A 38 4.96 6.19 0.94
CA ALA A 38 5.52 4.85 0.95
C ALA A 38 4.44 3.75 0.94
N VAL A 39 3.33 3.95 1.68
CA VAL A 39 2.18 3.05 1.67
C VAL A 39 1.47 3.06 0.32
N ALA A 40 1.28 4.24 -0.29
CA ALA A 40 0.69 4.34 -1.63
C ALA A 40 1.50 3.54 -2.66
N GLY A 41 2.83 3.74 -2.70
CA GLY A 41 3.68 2.99 -3.62
C GLY A 41 3.78 1.48 -3.32
N LEU A 42 3.56 1.05 -2.08
CA LEU A 42 3.41 -0.39 -1.77
C LEU A 42 2.08 -0.93 -2.33
N MET A 43 1.03 -0.13 -2.25
CA MET A 43 -0.28 -0.50 -2.79
C MET A 43 -0.23 -0.69 -4.31
N ASP A 44 0.41 0.24 -5.02
CA ASP A 44 0.57 0.16 -6.49
C ASP A 44 1.23 -1.16 -6.92
N GLU A 45 2.29 -1.57 -6.24
CA GLU A 45 2.98 -2.84 -6.52
C GLU A 45 2.08 -4.06 -6.26
N LEU A 46 1.33 -4.06 -5.16
CA LEU A 46 0.43 -5.19 -4.82
C LEU A 46 -0.75 -5.30 -5.79
N VAL A 47 -1.28 -4.17 -6.27
CA VAL A 47 -2.32 -4.16 -7.30
C VAL A 47 -1.80 -4.71 -8.62
N GLU A 48 -0.57 -4.33 -9.00
CA GLU A 48 0.05 -4.84 -10.21
C GLU A 48 0.30 -6.36 -10.13
N GLU A 49 0.82 -6.84 -9.00
CA GLU A 49 1.02 -8.26 -8.72
C GLU A 49 -0.32 -9.03 -8.82
N HIS A 50 -1.36 -8.56 -8.13
CA HIS A 50 -2.69 -9.16 -8.17
C HIS A 50 -3.28 -9.19 -9.58
N LEU A 51 -3.17 -8.09 -10.33
CA LEU A 51 -3.64 -8.00 -11.70
C LEU A 51 -2.95 -9.06 -12.58
N ARG A 52 -1.62 -9.21 -12.46
CA ARG A 52 -0.87 -10.17 -13.27
C ARG A 52 -1.21 -11.61 -12.91
N GLU A 53 -1.29 -11.92 -11.62
CA GLU A 53 -1.42 -13.30 -11.14
C GLU A 53 -2.87 -13.83 -11.16
N HIS A 54 -3.85 -12.98 -10.86
CA HIS A 54 -5.23 -13.42 -10.66
C HIS A 54 -6.21 -12.92 -11.72
N VAL A 55 -5.77 -12.03 -12.62
CA VAL A 55 -6.65 -11.47 -13.66
C VAL A 55 -6.08 -11.67 -15.06
N ALA A 56 -4.77 -11.48 -15.26
CA ALA A 56 -4.15 -11.54 -16.58
C ALA A 56 -3.40 -12.86 -16.85
N ALA A 57 -3.19 -13.71 -15.83
CA ALA A 57 -2.46 -14.95 -15.99
C ALA A 57 -3.12 -15.88 -17.03
N GLU A 58 -2.25 -16.58 -17.77
CA GLU A 58 -2.66 -17.65 -18.67
C GLU A 58 -3.11 -18.86 -17.86
N GLY A 59 -4.05 -19.65 -18.41
CA GLY A 59 -4.54 -20.87 -17.78
C GLY A 59 -5.61 -20.68 -16.70
N LEU A 60 -5.98 -19.44 -16.35
CA LEU A 60 -7.14 -19.16 -15.49
C LEU A 60 -8.45 -19.52 -16.20
N SER A 61 -9.33 -20.22 -15.49
CA SER A 61 -10.74 -20.34 -15.85
C SER A 61 -11.44 -18.98 -15.83
N ASP A 62 -12.61 -18.92 -16.47
CA ASP A 62 -13.43 -17.71 -16.48
C ASP A 62 -13.90 -17.36 -15.05
N GLU A 63 -14.21 -18.36 -14.23
CA GLU A 63 -14.59 -18.18 -12.83
C GLU A 63 -13.43 -17.59 -11.99
N GLU A 64 -12.22 -18.13 -12.11
CA GLU A 64 -11.04 -17.62 -11.39
C GLU A 64 -10.71 -16.18 -11.80
N ARG A 65 -10.73 -15.91 -13.10
CA ARG A 65 -10.46 -14.57 -13.64
C ARG A 65 -11.48 -13.55 -13.14
N LYS A 66 -12.75 -13.93 -13.11
CA LYS A 66 -13.84 -13.08 -12.59
C LYS A 66 -13.66 -12.80 -11.10
N ALA A 67 -13.33 -13.81 -10.30
CA ALA A 67 -13.07 -13.64 -8.87
C ALA A 67 -11.92 -12.64 -8.63
N GLY A 68 -10.78 -12.82 -9.32
CA GLY A 68 -9.65 -11.91 -9.21
C GLY A 68 -9.99 -10.46 -9.60
N ALA A 69 -10.82 -10.28 -10.64
CA ALA A 69 -11.27 -8.96 -11.09
C ALA A 69 -12.24 -8.29 -10.09
N ASP A 70 -13.13 -9.05 -9.46
CA ASP A 70 -14.07 -8.55 -8.44
C ASP A 70 -13.33 -8.14 -7.14
N GLU A 71 -12.32 -8.91 -6.74
CA GLU A 71 -11.42 -8.58 -5.63
C GLU A 71 -10.66 -7.28 -5.91
N LEU A 72 -10.02 -7.18 -7.07
CA LEU A 72 -9.30 -5.97 -7.48
C LEU A 72 -10.23 -4.75 -7.53
N SER A 73 -11.42 -4.90 -8.11
CA SER A 73 -12.45 -3.84 -8.17
C SER A 73 -12.89 -3.36 -6.79
N THR A 74 -12.87 -4.24 -5.78
CA THR A 74 -13.18 -3.89 -4.39
C THR A 74 -12.07 -3.07 -3.75
N VAL A 75 -10.81 -3.41 -4.01
CA VAL A 75 -9.64 -2.66 -3.53
C VAL A 75 -9.59 -1.28 -4.17
N LEU A 76 -9.73 -1.18 -5.51
CA LEU A 76 -9.67 0.10 -6.23
C LEU A 76 -10.76 1.08 -5.77
N ARG A 77 -11.98 0.59 -5.51
CA ARG A 77 -13.08 1.42 -4.97
C ARG A 77 -12.80 1.99 -3.58
N ARG A 78 -11.99 1.32 -2.78
CA ARG A 78 -11.60 1.80 -1.43
C ARG A 78 -10.38 2.71 -1.50
N HIS A 79 -9.48 2.46 -2.44
CA HIS A 79 -8.22 3.19 -2.57
C HIS A 79 -8.38 4.56 -3.23
N PHE A 80 -9.20 4.66 -4.28
CA PHE A 80 -9.41 5.89 -5.05
C PHE A 80 -10.62 6.71 -4.59
N ARG A 81 -11.04 6.56 -3.34
CA ARG A 81 -12.16 7.30 -2.76
C ARG A 81 -11.70 8.48 -1.93
#